data_AF-A0A7U9MZZ6-F1
#
_entry.id   AF-A0A7U9MZZ6-F1
#
_cell.length_a   1.000
_cell.length_b   1.000
_cell.length_c   1.000
_cell.angle_alpha   90.00
_cell.angle_beta   90.00
_cell.angle_gamma   90.00
#
_symmetry.space_group_name_H-M   'P 1'
#
loop_
_entity.id
_entity.type
_entity.pdbx_description
1 polymer ?
#
loop_
_entity_poly.entity_id
_entity_poly.type
_entity_poly.pdbx_seq_one_letter_code
_entity_poly.pdbx_strand_id
1 'polypeptide(L)'
;MEPKGITLYFYNIILDDYIYFRKIKGERYPLAEGETRFDRIEKYNEDIIELYNFKTGETEKTIDFAAIAEENTPGKQFKRFIEAEVIDGKPYLQWKVYPVEEPHNVERAEIITYDLNEERVVDYIDISPPSQYTEEEKRYYKSFYLIDDSWCNFLEINGFIRESIDKKGIYVDYTDSWRDGVIIVEMPASMLPENNVKLYAEFPRLKEYDIKAGDCVRLFFAGYPDAEEIMGMLMEDGTELTYEGCILDSVLSIDGKEHEVSNMDEYIKWCNCPPSSFLSYVLPSKSKVQTSSI
;
A
#
# COMPACT_ATOMS: atom_id res chain seq x y z
N MET A 1 -15.25 2.72 -28.64
CA MET A 1 -13.80 2.94 -28.52
C MET A 1 -13.13 1.58 -28.39
N GLU A 2 -11.99 1.36 -29.04
CA GLU A 2 -11.31 0.07 -29.01
C GLU A 2 -10.61 -0.17 -27.65
N PRO A 3 -10.59 -1.42 -27.13
CA PRO A 3 -9.90 -1.74 -25.90
C PRO A 3 -8.38 -1.61 -26.07
N LYS A 4 -7.70 -1.13 -25.02
CA LYS A 4 -6.23 -1.15 -24.96
C LYS A 4 -5.78 -2.35 -24.13
N GLY A 5 -4.96 -3.21 -24.74
CA GLY A 5 -4.34 -4.33 -24.03
C GLY A 5 -3.42 -3.85 -22.90
N ILE A 6 -3.45 -4.54 -21.77
CA ILE A 6 -2.61 -4.26 -20.61
C ILE A 6 -1.95 -5.53 -20.08
N THR A 7 -0.74 -5.36 -19.56
CA THR A 7 -0.09 -6.33 -18.69
C THR A 7 0.46 -5.55 -17.51
N LEU A 8 0.05 -5.95 -16.31
CA LEU A 8 0.43 -5.31 -15.06
C LEU A 8 1.05 -6.37 -14.17
N TYR A 9 2.14 -6.00 -13.52
CA TYR A 9 2.76 -6.78 -12.48
C TYR A 9 2.65 -5.97 -11.20
N PHE A 10 2.03 -6.57 -10.20
CA PHE A 10 1.92 -6.03 -8.85
C PHE A 10 2.60 -6.99 -7.90
N TYR A 11 2.95 -6.46 -6.75
CA TYR A 11 3.25 -7.26 -5.59
C TYR A 11 2.67 -6.53 -4.39
N ASN A 12 2.13 -7.29 -3.47
CA ASN A 12 1.64 -6.80 -2.19
C ASN A 12 2.11 -7.78 -1.11
N ILE A 13 2.45 -7.25 0.05
CA ILE A 13 2.83 -8.05 1.22
C ILE A 13 1.59 -8.10 2.09
N ILE A 14 0.92 -9.24 2.18
CA ILE A 14 -0.14 -9.38 3.18
C ILE A 14 -0.49 -10.83 3.49
N LEU A 15 0.46 -11.65 3.92
CA LEU A 15 0.15 -12.93 4.57
C LEU A 15 1.31 -13.37 5.47
N ASP A 16 1.57 -12.69 6.60
CA ASP A 16 2.60 -13.10 7.59
C ASP A 16 4.00 -13.33 6.94
N ASP A 17 4.32 -14.58 6.58
CA ASP A 17 5.57 -15.01 5.93
C ASP A 17 5.60 -14.89 4.39
N TYR A 18 4.53 -14.42 3.74
CA TYR A 18 4.42 -14.40 2.28
C TYR A 18 4.30 -12.99 1.69
N ILE A 19 4.98 -12.81 0.56
CA ILE A 19 4.72 -11.76 -0.43
C ILE A 19 3.91 -12.42 -1.54
N TYR A 20 2.84 -11.81 -2.03
CA TYR A 20 2.20 -12.30 -3.24
C TYR A 20 2.56 -11.44 -4.45
N PHE A 21 2.99 -12.10 -5.52
CA PHE A 21 3.19 -11.49 -6.83
C PHE A 21 1.90 -11.68 -7.63
N ARG A 22 1.34 -10.58 -8.14
CA ARG A 22 0.12 -10.63 -8.94
C ARG A 22 0.41 -10.20 -10.36
N LYS A 23 0.14 -11.09 -11.30
CA LYS A 23 0.26 -10.85 -12.73
C LYS A 23 -1.13 -10.73 -13.33
N ILE A 24 -1.42 -9.57 -13.93
CA ILE A 24 -2.70 -9.29 -14.56
C ILE A 24 -2.49 -9.06 -16.04
N LYS A 25 -3.27 -9.75 -16.88
CA LYS A 25 -3.39 -9.47 -18.31
C LYS A 25 -4.83 -9.22 -18.65
N GLY A 26 -5.09 -8.16 -19.39
CA GLY A 26 -6.47 -7.78 -19.67
C GLY A 26 -6.62 -6.70 -20.72
N GLU A 27 -7.83 -6.17 -20.77
CA GLU A 27 -8.26 -5.12 -21.67
C GLU A 27 -8.82 -3.96 -20.84
N ARG A 28 -8.36 -2.75 -21.17
CA ARG A 28 -8.91 -1.51 -20.62
C ARG A 28 -9.84 -0.87 -21.62
N TYR A 29 -11.06 -0.56 -21.18
CA TYR A 29 -12.04 0.14 -21.98
C TYR A 29 -12.04 1.62 -21.56
N PRO A 30 -11.81 2.57 -22.49
CA PRO A 30 -11.88 3.98 -22.16
C PRO A 30 -13.33 4.36 -21.81
N LEU A 31 -13.51 5.20 -20.79
CA LEU A 31 -14.81 5.77 -20.48
C LEU A 31 -15.06 7.06 -21.27
N ALA A 32 -16.31 7.52 -21.27
CA ALA A 32 -16.74 8.74 -21.97
C ALA A 32 -16.05 9.99 -21.41
N GLU A 33 -16.01 11.07 -22.20
CA GLU A 33 -15.40 12.35 -21.80
C GLU A 33 -16.04 12.88 -20.51
N GLY A 34 -15.24 13.03 -19.44
CA GLY A 34 -15.67 13.60 -18.16
C GLY A 34 -15.40 12.75 -16.91
N GLU A 35 -15.00 11.48 -17.06
CA GLU A 35 -14.76 10.56 -15.94
C GLU A 35 -13.27 10.47 -15.55
N THR A 36 -12.97 10.21 -14.26
CA THR A 36 -11.61 10.31 -13.71
C THR A 36 -10.76 9.08 -14.03
N ARG A 37 -9.45 9.11 -13.74
CA ARG A 37 -8.55 7.95 -13.93
C ARG A 37 -8.98 6.68 -13.19
N PHE A 38 -9.87 6.80 -12.19
CA PHE A 38 -10.39 5.73 -11.35
C PHE A 38 -11.67 5.09 -11.88
N ASP A 39 -12.25 5.68 -12.93
CA ASP A 39 -13.45 5.22 -13.58
C ASP A 39 -13.00 4.54 -14.89
N ARG A 40 -12.76 3.23 -14.84
CA ARG A 40 -12.40 2.41 -16.01
C ARG A 40 -13.07 1.06 -15.88
N ILE A 41 -13.55 0.52 -17.00
CA ILE A 41 -13.93 -0.91 -17.07
C ILE A 41 -12.67 -1.68 -17.48
N GLU A 42 -12.22 -2.55 -16.59
CA GLU A 42 -11.10 -3.46 -16.85
C GLU A 42 -11.66 -4.88 -16.95
N LYS A 43 -11.34 -5.58 -18.03
CA LYS A 43 -11.60 -7.01 -18.19
C LYS A 43 -10.29 -7.75 -18.07
N TYR A 44 -10.17 -8.63 -17.07
CA TYR A 44 -8.99 -9.45 -16.90
C TYR A 44 -9.19 -10.80 -17.57
N ASN A 45 -8.26 -11.15 -18.45
CA ASN A 45 -8.20 -12.45 -19.11
C ASN A 45 -7.28 -13.42 -18.34
N GLU A 46 -6.35 -12.87 -17.55
CA GLU A 46 -5.43 -13.59 -16.69
C GLU A 46 -5.25 -12.74 -15.43
N ASP A 47 -5.37 -13.38 -14.27
CA ASP A 47 -5.11 -12.76 -12.97
C ASP A 47 -4.53 -13.83 -12.05
N ILE A 48 -3.20 -13.92 -12.05
CA ILE A 48 -2.45 -14.95 -11.34
C ILE A 48 -1.83 -14.34 -10.10
N ILE A 49 -2.04 -14.98 -8.95
CA ILE A 49 -1.41 -14.63 -7.68
C ILE A 49 -0.42 -15.75 -7.31
N GLU A 50 0.85 -15.41 -7.16
CA GLU A 50 1.91 -16.32 -6.73
C GLU A 50 2.30 -15.97 -5.29
N LEU A 51 2.06 -16.88 -4.34
CA LEU A 51 2.49 -16.73 -2.95
C LEU A 51 3.95 -17.16 -2.82
N TYR A 52 4.81 -16.18 -2.58
CA TYR A 52 6.24 -16.36 -2.38
C TYR A 52 6.58 -16.26 -0.90
N ASN A 53 7.18 -17.31 -0.36
CA ASN A 53 7.65 -17.34 1.02
C ASN A 53 9.02 -16.68 1.09
N PHE A 54 9.14 -15.55 1.78
CA PHE A 54 10.40 -14.83 1.84
C PHE A 54 11.44 -15.49 2.77
N LYS A 55 11.00 -16.32 3.73
CA LYS A 55 11.91 -17.08 4.59
C LYS A 55 12.62 -18.19 3.83
N THR A 56 11.91 -18.88 2.91
CA THR A 56 12.47 -19.98 2.11
C THR A 56 13.05 -19.50 0.79
N GLY A 57 12.53 -18.39 0.25
CA GLY A 57 12.91 -17.86 -1.05
C GLY A 57 12.23 -18.59 -2.23
N GLU A 58 11.13 -19.28 -1.99
CA GLU A 58 10.43 -20.11 -2.99
C GLU A 58 8.96 -19.71 -3.15
N THR A 59 8.43 -19.88 -4.36
CA THR A 59 6.98 -19.77 -4.62
C THR A 59 6.30 -21.06 -4.15
N GLU A 60 5.44 -20.95 -3.14
CA GLU A 60 4.78 -22.11 -2.53
C GLU A 60 3.40 -22.38 -3.12
N LYS A 61 2.72 -21.36 -3.63
CA LYS A 61 1.37 -21.49 -4.20
C LYS A 61 1.17 -20.56 -5.38
N THR A 62 0.44 -21.03 -6.39
CA THR A 62 -0.04 -20.23 -7.53
C THR A 62 -1.55 -20.33 -7.59
N ILE A 63 -2.22 -19.20 -7.66
CA ILE A 63 -3.68 -19.05 -7.59
C ILE A 63 -4.14 -18.41 -8.90
N ASP A 64 -5.06 -19.07 -9.61
CA ASP A 64 -5.76 -18.47 -10.74
C ASP A 64 -6.97 -17.69 -10.22
N PHE A 65 -6.73 -16.44 -9.86
CA PHE A 65 -7.75 -15.57 -9.28
C PHE A 65 -8.85 -15.24 -10.29
N ALA A 66 -8.53 -15.14 -11.58
CA ALA A 66 -9.53 -14.92 -12.63
C ALA A 66 -10.55 -16.07 -12.67
N ALA A 67 -10.09 -17.32 -12.59
CA ALA A 67 -10.97 -18.48 -12.53
C ALA A 67 -11.84 -18.49 -11.27
N ILE A 68 -11.24 -18.24 -10.09
CA ILE A 68 -11.97 -18.18 -8.81
C ILE A 68 -13.03 -17.09 -8.82
N ALA A 69 -12.69 -15.90 -9.32
CA ALA A 69 -13.62 -14.77 -9.38
C ALA A 69 -14.79 -15.03 -10.35
N GLU A 70 -14.54 -15.63 -11.52
CA GLU A 70 -15.61 -15.97 -12.47
C GLU A 70 -16.54 -17.06 -11.91
N GLU A 71 -16.00 -18.07 -11.23
CA GLU A 71 -16.79 -19.12 -10.59
C GLU A 71 -17.70 -18.58 -9.48
N ASN A 72 -17.16 -17.70 -8.63
CA ASN A 72 -17.84 -17.26 -7.41
C ASN A 72 -18.61 -15.95 -7.56
N THR A 73 -18.28 -15.15 -8.58
CA THR A 73 -18.94 -13.85 -8.87
C THR A 73 -19.23 -13.65 -10.35
N PRO A 74 -19.92 -14.60 -11.02
CA PRO A 74 -20.17 -14.50 -12.44
C PRO A 74 -21.02 -13.27 -12.78
N GLY A 75 -20.58 -12.53 -13.80
CA GLY A 75 -21.31 -11.36 -14.30
C GLY A 75 -21.33 -10.16 -13.35
N LYS A 76 -20.38 -10.06 -12.40
CA LYS A 76 -20.16 -8.87 -11.58
C LYS A 76 -18.93 -8.09 -12.05
N GLN A 77 -18.94 -6.77 -11.81
CA GLN A 77 -17.78 -5.95 -12.11
C GLN A 77 -16.79 -5.98 -10.94
N PHE A 78 -15.55 -6.31 -11.28
CA PHE A 78 -14.44 -6.27 -10.35
C PHE A 78 -13.89 -4.84 -10.21
N LYS A 79 -13.59 -4.40 -8.98
CA LYS A 79 -12.77 -3.21 -8.73
C LYS A 79 -11.50 -3.65 -8.00
N ARG A 80 -10.36 -3.08 -8.39
CA ARG A 80 -8.95 -3.48 -8.12
C ARG A 80 -8.55 -3.84 -6.67
N PHE A 81 -9.45 -3.80 -5.69
CA PHE A 81 -9.16 -4.06 -4.29
C PHE A 81 -9.24 -5.57 -4.01
N ILE A 82 -8.06 -6.21 -3.94
CA ILE A 82 -7.89 -7.49 -3.26
C ILE A 82 -7.12 -7.21 -1.99
N GLU A 83 -7.73 -7.53 -0.87
CA GLU A 83 -7.08 -7.53 0.43
C GLU A 83 -6.77 -8.99 0.77
N ALA A 84 -5.64 -9.23 1.43
CA ALA A 84 -5.27 -10.55 1.94
C ALA A 84 -4.93 -10.38 3.41
N GLU A 85 -5.22 -11.37 4.26
CA GLU A 85 -4.94 -11.25 5.70
C GLU A 85 -4.87 -12.63 6.36
N VAL A 86 -4.10 -12.76 7.44
CA VAL A 86 -4.06 -13.99 8.25
C VAL A 86 -4.86 -13.79 9.53
N ILE A 87 -6.04 -14.38 9.62
CA ILE A 87 -6.90 -14.31 10.81
C ILE A 87 -6.91 -15.67 11.50
N ASP A 88 -6.54 -15.70 12.79
CA ASP A 88 -6.45 -16.92 13.60
C ASP A 88 -5.59 -18.02 12.95
N GLY A 89 -4.50 -17.63 12.27
CA GLY A 89 -3.58 -18.54 11.57
C GLY A 89 -4.10 -19.08 10.24
N LYS A 90 -5.21 -18.55 9.73
CA LYS A 90 -5.75 -18.91 8.42
C LYS A 90 -5.63 -17.74 7.43
N PRO A 91 -5.03 -17.96 6.25
CA PRO A 91 -4.92 -16.95 5.21
C PRO A 91 -6.22 -16.80 4.42
N TYR A 92 -6.68 -15.56 4.26
CA TYR A 92 -7.88 -15.22 3.49
C TYR A 92 -7.56 -14.22 2.39
N LEU A 93 -8.29 -14.31 1.28
CA LEU A 93 -8.38 -13.27 0.26
C LEU A 93 -9.77 -12.65 0.31
N GLN A 94 -9.84 -11.33 0.22
CA GLN A 94 -11.09 -10.60 0.06
C GLN A 94 -11.04 -9.71 -1.17
N TRP A 95 -12.16 -9.66 -1.88
CA TRP A 95 -12.31 -8.73 -2.99
C TRP A 95 -13.69 -8.13 -3.03
N LYS A 96 -13.75 -6.94 -3.63
CA LYS A 96 -14.98 -6.17 -3.76
C LYS A 96 -15.52 -6.23 -5.18
N VAL A 97 -16.79 -6.60 -5.29
CA VAL A 97 -17.53 -6.66 -6.55
C VAL A 97 -18.70 -5.70 -6.55
N TYR A 98 -19.04 -5.22 -7.73
CA TYR A 98 -20.13 -4.28 -7.96
C TYR A 98 -21.12 -4.86 -8.98
N PRO A 99 -22.41 -4.48 -8.89
CA PRO A 99 -23.35 -4.73 -9.97
C PRO A 99 -22.84 -4.10 -11.27
N VAL A 100 -22.94 -4.81 -12.39
CA VAL A 100 -22.46 -4.31 -13.69
C VAL A 100 -23.23 -3.07 -14.14
N GLU A 101 -24.52 -2.98 -13.78
CA GLU A 101 -25.34 -1.81 -14.07
C GLU A 101 -25.00 -0.57 -13.23
N GLU A 102 -24.33 -0.76 -12.09
CA GLU A 102 -24.00 0.30 -11.13
C GLU A 102 -22.57 0.12 -10.59
N PRO A 103 -21.54 0.22 -11.46
CA PRO A 103 -20.17 -0.20 -11.14
C PRO A 103 -19.42 0.69 -10.14
N HIS A 104 -20.06 1.78 -9.70
CA HIS A 104 -19.52 2.73 -8.74
C HIS A 104 -20.41 2.89 -7.49
N ASN A 105 -21.52 2.15 -7.40
CA ASN A 105 -22.40 2.24 -6.24
C ASN A 105 -21.81 1.46 -5.06
N VAL A 106 -21.16 2.20 -4.14
CA VAL A 106 -20.52 1.64 -2.95
C VAL A 106 -21.49 1.00 -1.96
N GLU A 107 -22.76 1.42 -1.96
CA GLU A 107 -23.80 0.86 -1.09
C GLU A 107 -24.28 -0.51 -1.58
N ARG A 108 -24.19 -0.76 -2.89
CA ARG A 108 -24.53 -2.05 -3.52
C ARG A 108 -23.33 -2.96 -3.73
N ALA A 109 -22.16 -2.59 -3.22
CA ALA A 109 -20.98 -3.41 -3.35
C ALA A 109 -21.03 -4.62 -2.41
N GLU A 110 -20.51 -5.74 -2.88
CA GLU A 110 -20.41 -6.97 -2.09
C GLU A 110 -18.93 -7.30 -1.86
N ILE A 111 -18.62 -7.82 -0.66
CA ILE A 111 -17.30 -8.32 -0.32
C ILE A 111 -17.37 -9.84 -0.33
N ILE A 112 -16.45 -10.46 -1.06
CA ILE A 112 -16.31 -11.92 -1.11
C ILE A 112 -15.08 -12.30 -0.32
N THR A 113 -15.22 -13.30 0.55
CA THR A 113 -14.13 -13.83 1.37
C THR A 113 -13.81 -15.25 0.92
N TYR A 114 -12.53 -15.53 0.65
CA TYR A 114 -12.05 -16.82 0.20
C TYR A 114 -10.97 -17.34 1.15
N ASP A 115 -11.15 -18.55 1.67
CA ASP A 115 -10.19 -19.23 2.53
C ASP A 115 -9.15 -19.93 1.64
N LEU A 116 -7.88 -19.51 1.75
CA LEU A 116 -6.80 -20.05 0.93
C LEU A 116 -6.37 -21.47 1.33
N ASN A 117 -6.68 -21.92 2.54
CA ASN A 117 -6.41 -23.28 3.00
C ASN A 117 -7.52 -24.24 2.56
N GLU A 118 -8.78 -23.81 2.67
CA GLU A 118 -9.94 -24.62 2.28
C GLU A 118 -10.30 -24.50 0.79
N GLU A 119 -9.69 -23.54 0.09
CA GLU A 119 -9.86 -23.27 -1.34
C GLU A 119 -11.32 -23.04 -1.76
N ARG A 120 -12.07 -22.30 -0.93
CA ARG A 120 -13.49 -22.00 -1.15
C ARG A 120 -13.91 -20.66 -0.60
N VAL A 121 -15.02 -20.13 -1.12
CA VAL A 121 -15.70 -18.97 -0.52
C VAL A 121 -16.31 -19.36 0.82
N VAL A 122 -16.16 -18.45 1.79
CA VAL A 122 -16.66 -18.56 3.16
C VAL A 122 -17.51 -17.34 3.51
N ASP A 123 -18.18 -17.39 4.66
CA ASP A 123 -18.88 -16.22 5.20
C ASP A 123 -17.91 -15.05 5.41
N TYR A 124 -18.44 -13.82 5.38
CA TYR A 124 -17.64 -12.62 5.60
C TYR A 124 -16.82 -12.71 6.88
N ILE A 125 -15.52 -12.50 6.74
CA ILE A 125 -14.60 -12.36 7.87
C ILE A 125 -14.20 -10.90 7.96
N ASP A 126 -14.28 -10.32 9.15
CA ASP A 126 -13.78 -8.97 9.33
C ASP A 126 -12.25 -9.01 9.34
N ILE A 127 -11.64 -8.71 8.19
CA ILE A 127 -10.18 -8.54 8.07
C ILE A 127 -9.76 -7.10 8.38
N SER A 128 -10.69 -6.26 8.84
CA SER A 128 -10.37 -4.89 9.20
C SER A 128 -9.30 -4.90 10.31
N PRO A 129 -8.25 -4.08 10.17
CA PRO A 129 -7.27 -3.91 11.23
C PRO A 129 -7.96 -3.45 12.52
N PRO A 130 -7.45 -3.83 13.71
CA PRO A 130 -8.04 -3.43 14.98
C PRO A 130 -8.30 -1.91 15.04
N SER A 131 -9.39 -1.52 15.70
CA SER A 131 -9.73 -0.09 15.85
C SER A 131 -8.83 0.68 16.82
N GLN A 132 -8.01 -0.03 17.60
CA GLN A 132 -7.18 0.56 18.65
C GLN A 132 -5.70 0.36 18.37
N TYR A 133 -4.94 1.42 18.59
CA TYR A 133 -3.49 1.45 18.56
C TYR A 133 -2.95 1.67 19.95
N THR A 134 -1.87 0.99 20.26
CA THR A 134 -0.93 1.38 21.30
C THR A 134 -0.31 2.76 20.97
N GLU A 135 0.21 3.45 21.99
CA GLU A 135 0.90 4.74 21.76
C GLU A 135 2.17 4.58 20.91
N GLU A 136 2.83 3.44 21.02
CA GLU A 136 4.01 3.09 20.23
C GLU A 136 3.66 2.94 18.74
N GLU A 137 2.60 2.20 18.42
CA GLU A 137 2.04 2.11 17.06
C GLU A 137 1.65 3.50 16.53
N LYS A 138 0.97 4.33 17.33
CA LYS A 138 0.61 5.70 16.90
C LYS A 138 1.84 6.52 16.58
N ARG A 139 2.89 6.43 17.39
CA ARG A 139 4.15 7.14 17.16
C ARG A 139 4.79 6.69 15.86
N TYR A 140 4.89 5.38 15.65
CA TYR A 140 5.39 4.78 14.41
C TYR A 140 4.61 5.29 13.19
N TYR A 141 3.27 5.16 13.19
CA TYR A 141 2.46 5.60 12.06
C TYR A 141 2.53 7.09 11.79
N LYS A 142 2.64 7.90 12.85
CA LYS A 142 2.84 9.34 12.71
C LYS A 142 4.21 9.67 12.13
N SER A 143 5.26 8.94 12.51
CA SER A 143 6.61 9.18 11.98
C SER A 143 6.66 9.06 10.45
N PHE A 144 5.97 8.07 9.87
CA PHE A 144 5.91 7.87 8.42
C PHE A 144 5.47 9.10 7.64
N TYR A 145 4.48 9.86 8.14
CA TYR A 145 3.97 11.02 7.41
C TYR A 145 5.04 12.12 7.25
N LEU A 146 6.12 12.05 8.03
CA LEU A 146 7.30 12.88 7.85
C LEU A 146 7.99 12.58 6.50
N ILE A 147 8.06 11.31 6.09
CA ILE A 147 8.73 10.86 4.85
C ILE A 147 7.77 10.56 3.69
N ASP A 148 6.45 10.57 3.89
CA ASP A 148 5.49 10.73 2.77
C ASP A 148 5.53 12.17 2.21
N ASP A 149 6.03 13.14 2.99
CA ASP A 149 6.35 14.51 2.54
C ASP A 149 5.18 15.24 1.86
N SER A 150 3.94 14.82 2.14
CA SER A 150 2.76 15.44 1.55
C SER A 150 2.52 16.86 2.08
N TRP A 151 2.92 17.13 3.32
CA TRP A 151 2.59 18.37 4.04
C TRP A 151 3.64 18.79 5.12
N CYS A 152 4.81 18.14 5.21
CA CYS A 152 6.09 18.82 5.52
C CYS A 152 6.98 18.63 4.28
N ASN A 153 7.96 19.52 4.11
CA ASN A 153 9.07 19.51 3.17
C ASN A 153 10.34 18.79 3.72
N PHE A 154 10.18 17.74 4.52
CA PHE A 154 11.28 17.04 5.19
C PHE A 154 12.19 16.28 4.21
N LEU A 155 11.63 15.60 3.21
CA LEU A 155 12.42 14.93 2.17
C LEU A 155 13.21 15.97 1.36
N GLU A 156 12.57 17.07 0.97
CA GLU A 156 13.18 18.16 0.21
C GLU A 156 14.42 18.74 0.92
N ILE A 157 14.28 19.03 2.21
CA ILE A 157 15.38 19.57 3.04
C ILE A 157 16.55 18.59 3.14
N ASN A 158 16.26 17.29 3.15
CA ASN A 158 17.28 16.24 3.21
C ASN A 158 17.76 15.80 1.82
N GLY A 159 17.48 16.59 0.77
CA GLY A 159 18.05 16.42 -0.57
C GLY A 159 17.30 15.42 -1.45
N PHE A 160 16.11 14.98 -1.04
CA PHE A 160 15.27 14.07 -1.80
C PHE A 160 14.14 14.82 -2.50
N ILE A 161 13.75 14.30 -3.65
CA ILE A 161 12.57 14.79 -4.37
C ILE A 161 11.47 13.78 -4.14
N ARG A 162 10.30 14.20 -3.64
CA ARG A 162 9.13 13.32 -3.57
C ARG A 162 8.68 12.90 -4.97
N GLU A 163 8.32 11.63 -5.17
CA GLU A 163 7.82 11.15 -6.44
C GLU A 163 6.56 11.94 -6.86
N SER A 164 6.63 12.57 -8.03
CA SER A 164 5.49 13.17 -8.71
C SER A 164 5.09 12.32 -9.92
N ILE A 165 4.12 12.79 -10.72
CA ILE A 165 3.62 12.09 -11.91
C ILE A 165 4.74 11.63 -12.87
N ASP A 166 5.90 12.30 -12.85
CA ASP A 166 7.06 12.02 -13.72
C ASP A 166 8.02 10.93 -13.21
N LYS A 167 7.77 10.32 -12.04
CA LYS A 167 8.57 9.21 -11.47
C LYS A 167 10.07 9.46 -11.29
N LYS A 168 10.44 10.66 -10.83
CA LYS A 168 11.85 11.08 -10.68
C LYS A 168 12.30 11.23 -9.23
N GLY A 169 11.51 10.74 -8.29
CA GLY A 169 11.71 10.96 -6.86
C GLY A 169 11.51 9.69 -6.05
N ILE A 170 11.60 9.85 -4.72
CA ILE A 170 11.30 8.80 -3.77
C ILE A 170 9.78 8.74 -3.56
N TYR A 171 9.25 7.53 -3.68
CA TYR A 171 7.90 7.17 -3.28
C TYR A 171 7.97 6.31 -2.03
N VAL A 172 7.30 6.74 -0.98
CA VAL A 172 7.20 6.01 0.28
C VAL A 172 5.73 5.65 0.48
N ASP A 173 5.46 4.39 0.78
CA ASP A 173 4.10 3.89 1.03
C ASP A 173 4.12 2.79 2.07
N TYR A 174 2.94 2.48 2.63
CA TYR A 174 2.77 1.24 3.36
C TYR A 174 2.49 0.09 2.39
N THR A 175 2.71 -1.13 2.87
CA THR A 175 2.00 -2.28 2.31
C THR A 175 0.50 -2.12 2.55
N ASP A 176 -0.33 -2.72 1.70
CA ASP A 176 -1.80 -2.67 1.81
C ASP A 176 -2.33 -3.08 3.21
N SER A 177 -1.54 -3.83 4.00
CA SER A 177 -1.65 -3.84 5.47
C SER A 177 -0.60 -2.91 6.08
N TRP A 178 -1.05 -1.72 6.45
CA TRP A 178 -0.26 -0.73 7.17
C TRP A 178 0.10 -1.22 8.59
N ARG A 179 -0.53 -2.29 9.11
CA ARG A 179 -0.20 -2.86 10.43
C ARG A 179 0.98 -3.82 10.45
N ASP A 180 1.46 -4.26 9.30
CA ASP A 180 2.53 -5.26 9.23
C ASP A 180 3.91 -4.67 9.57
N GLY A 181 3.99 -3.36 9.80
CA GLY A 181 5.25 -2.68 10.08
C GLY A 181 6.20 -2.71 8.89
N VAL A 182 5.64 -2.81 7.68
CA VAL A 182 6.40 -2.83 6.43
C VAL A 182 6.19 -1.54 5.66
N ILE A 183 7.29 -0.85 5.39
CA ILE A 183 7.33 0.36 4.57
C ILE A 183 7.99 0.04 3.24
N ILE A 184 7.34 0.49 2.17
CA ILE A 184 7.83 0.38 0.80
C ILE A 184 8.49 1.70 0.44
N VAL A 185 9.73 1.64 -0.04
CA VAL A 185 10.42 2.79 -0.63
C VAL A 185 10.77 2.45 -2.07
N GLU A 186 10.19 3.17 -3.03
CA GLU A 186 10.58 3.12 -4.44
C GLU A 186 11.38 4.38 -4.80
N MET A 187 12.48 4.20 -5.52
CA MET A 187 13.30 5.32 -5.99
C MET A 187 14.06 4.95 -7.27
N PRO A 188 14.47 5.94 -8.08
CA PRO A 188 15.48 5.71 -9.11
C PRO A 188 16.73 5.09 -8.51
N ALA A 189 17.30 4.08 -9.15
CA ALA A 189 18.46 3.38 -8.62
C ALA A 189 19.69 4.30 -8.49
N SER A 190 19.73 5.40 -9.25
CA SER A 190 20.74 6.46 -9.13
C SER A 190 20.67 7.26 -7.83
N MET A 191 19.61 7.11 -7.03
CA MET A 191 19.46 7.74 -5.71
C MET A 191 19.89 6.83 -4.57
N LEU A 192 20.26 5.57 -4.83
CA LEU A 192 20.81 4.70 -3.79
C LEU A 192 22.15 5.26 -3.29
N PRO A 193 22.40 5.26 -1.97
CA PRO A 193 23.70 5.61 -1.45
C PRO A 193 24.73 4.56 -1.86
N GLU A 194 25.92 4.99 -2.27
CA GLU A 194 27.02 4.14 -2.71
C GLU A 194 27.58 3.29 -1.55
N ASN A 195 27.66 3.86 -0.34
CA ASN A 195 28.43 3.25 0.75
C ASN A 195 27.74 3.21 2.13
N ASN A 196 26.42 3.42 2.21
CA ASN A 196 25.70 3.35 3.49
C ASN A 196 25.82 1.97 4.15
N VAL A 197 26.52 1.89 5.29
CA VAL A 197 26.80 0.61 5.96
C VAL A 197 25.53 -0.08 6.44
N LYS A 198 24.52 0.67 6.92
CA LYS A 198 23.27 0.10 7.44
C LYS A 198 22.45 -0.54 6.31
N LEU A 199 22.24 0.19 5.21
CA LEU A 199 21.50 -0.29 4.05
C LEU A 199 22.10 -1.57 3.49
N TYR A 200 23.41 -1.61 3.29
CA TYR A 200 24.07 -2.78 2.73
C TYR A 200 24.27 -3.92 3.73
N ALA A 201 24.12 -3.67 5.04
CA ALA A 201 24.02 -4.73 6.03
C ALA A 201 22.64 -5.41 5.99
N GLU A 202 21.56 -4.63 5.86
CA GLU A 202 20.19 -5.13 5.74
C GLU A 202 19.94 -5.79 4.37
N PHE A 203 20.49 -5.23 3.30
CA PHE A 203 20.36 -5.74 1.92
C PHE A 203 21.73 -6.09 1.32
N PRO A 204 22.42 -7.14 1.81
CA PRO A 204 23.79 -7.46 1.40
C PRO A 204 23.92 -7.79 -0.09
N ARG A 205 22.84 -8.34 -0.68
CA ARG A 205 22.78 -8.68 -2.10
C ARG A 205 22.50 -7.49 -3.01
N LEU A 206 22.20 -6.30 -2.46
CA LEU A 206 21.89 -5.11 -3.26
C LEU A 206 23.06 -4.76 -4.21
N LYS A 207 24.30 -4.94 -3.77
CA LYS A 207 25.52 -4.73 -4.57
C LYS A 207 25.76 -5.78 -5.65
N GLU A 208 25.07 -6.91 -5.59
CA GLU A 208 25.22 -8.01 -6.56
C GLU A 208 24.37 -7.80 -7.81
N TYR A 209 23.35 -6.93 -7.74
CA TYR A 209 22.47 -6.65 -8.87
C TYR A 209 23.14 -5.71 -9.88
N ASP A 210 23.06 -6.07 -11.16
CA ASP A 210 23.49 -5.23 -12.29
C ASP A 210 22.46 -4.12 -12.52
N ILE A 211 22.52 -3.10 -11.67
CA ILE A 211 21.65 -1.92 -11.72
C ILE A 211 22.03 -1.05 -12.92
N LYS A 212 21.07 -0.81 -13.83
CA LYS A 212 21.26 0.00 -15.04
C LYS A 212 20.71 1.40 -14.85
N ALA A 213 21.21 2.32 -15.69
CA ALA A 213 20.68 3.67 -15.76
C ALA A 213 19.19 3.65 -16.17
N GLY A 214 18.33 4.20 -15.30
CA GLY A 214 16.89 4.22 -15.49
C GLY A 214 16.14 3.10 -14.77
N ASP A 215 16.84 2.18 -14.09
CA ASP A 215 16.20 1.22 -13.21
C ASP A 215 15.60 1.93 -11.98
N CYS A 216 14.49 1.40 -11.48
CA CYS A 216 13.94 1.75 -10.19
C CYS A 216 14.25 0.63 -9.20
N VAL A 217 14.64 1.01 -8.00
CA VAL A 217 14.81 0.09 -6.88
C VAL A 217 13.62 0.29 -5.96
N ARG A 218 13.07 -0.83 -5.49
CA ARG A 218 12.00 -0.82 -4.51
C ARG A 218 12.40 -1.70 -3.33
N LEU A 219 12.56 -1.06 -2.19
CA LEU A 219 12.98 -1.65 -0.93
C LEU A 219 11.77 -1.87 -0.04
N PHE A 220 11.80 -2.94 0.73
CA PHE A 220 10.79 -3.24 1.73
C PHE A 220 11.46 -3.31 3.09
N PHE A 221 11.11 -2.37 3.95
CA PHE A 221 11.65 -2.26 5.29
C PHE A 221 10.61 -2.81 6.27
N ALA A 222 10.84 -4.02 6.76
CA ALA A 222 9.99 -4.67 7.76
C ALA A 222 10.51 -4.40 9.19
N GLY A 223 9.67 -4.62 10.20
CA GLY A 223 10.06 -4.53 11.61
C GLY A 223 9.80 -3.17 12.26
N TYR A 224 8.87 -2.38 11.70
CA TYR A 224 8.46 -1.07 12.22
C TYR A 224 9.57 -0.01 12.30
N PRO A 225 10.41 0.17 11.26
CA PRO A 225 11.43 1.22 11.27
C PRO A 225 10.79 2.61 11.18
N ASP A 226 11.20 3.54 12.03
CA ASP A 226 10.70 4.90 11.97
C ASP A 226 11.31 5.70 10.79
N ALA A 227 10.77 6.91 10.58
CA ALA A 227 11.20 7.76 9.48
C ALA A 227 12.69 8.12 9.51
N GLU A 228 13.28 8.35 10.70
CA GLU A 228 14.70 8.67 10.82
C GLU A 228 15.56 7.43 10.52
N GLU A 229 15.12 6.24 10.94
CA GLU A 229 15.79 4.97 10.63
C GLU A 229 15.83 4.70 9.12
N ILE A 230 14.70 4.90 8.44
CA ILE A 230 14.62 4.75 6.98
C ILE A 230 15.55 5.76 6.30
N MET A 231 15.46 7.04 6.63
CA MET A 231 16.31 8.07 6.04
C MET A 231 17.80 7.81 6.28
N GLY A 232 18.15 7.32 7.48
CA GLY A 232 19.50 6.92 7.82
C GLY A 232 20.04 5.75 7.00
N MET A 233 19.20 4.98 6.30
CA MET A 233 19.60 3.97 5.31
C MET A 233 19.62 4.51 3.87
N LEU A 234 18.87 5.57 3.58
CA LEU A 234 18.78 6.15 2.23
C LEU A 234 19.84 7.23 1.97
N MET A 235 20.39 7.84 3.01
CA MET A 235 21.43 8.87 2.92
C MET A 235 22.84 8.27 2.95
N GLU A 236 23.84 8.99 2.43
CA GLU A 236 25.23 8.53 2.54
C GLU A 236 25.75 8.59 3.99
N ASP A 237 26.60 7.63 4.35
CA ASP A 237 27.24 7.60 5.66
C ASP A 237 28.00 8.91 5.93
N GLY A 238 27.80 9.46 7.13
CA GLY A 238 28.38 10.75 7.53
C GLY A 238 27.57 11.97 7.12
N THR A 239 26.45 11.80 6.41
CA THR A 239 25.46 12.87 6.20
C THR A 239 24.56 12.97 7.43
N GLU A 240 24.48 14.16 8.02
CA GLU A 240 23.57 14.42 9.15
C GLU A 240 22.18 14.76 8.62
N LEU A 241 21.17 14.11 9.19
CA LEU A 241 19.77 14.45 8.96
C LEU A 241 19.47 15.81 9.58
N THR A 242 18.75 16.68 8.85
CA THR A 242 18.42 18.03 9.34
C THR A 242 16.92 18.31 9.28
N TYR A 243 16.48 19.07 10.27
CA TYR A 243 15.13 19.62 10.38
C TYR A 243 15.11 21.13 10.14
N GLU A 244 16.27 21.75 9.88
CA GLU A 244 16.36 23.19 9.66
C GLU A 244 15.49 23.60 8.46
N GLY A 245 14.43 24.36 8.73
CA GLY A 245 13.44 24.77 7.74
C GLY A 245 12.31 23.78 7.47
N CYS A 246 12.15 22.66 8.21
CA CYS A 246 10.97 21.79 8.06
C CYS A 246 9.76 22.50 8.65
N ILE A 247 8.77 22.69 7.79
CA ILE A 247 7.53 23.37 8.11
C ILE A 247 6.40 22.36 7.94
N LEU A 248 5.71 22.06 9.05
CA LEU A 248 4.44 21.35 9.01
C LEU A 248 3.34 22.34 8.61
N ASP A 249 2.64 22.05 7.51
CA ASP A 249 1.53 22.86 7.03
C ASP A 249 0.36 22.88 8.04
N SER A 250 -0.29 24.03 8.13
CA SER A 250 -1.54 24.25 8.86
C SER A 250 -2.64 23.20 8.62
N VAL A 251 -2.72 22.61 7.43
CA VAL A 251 -3.74 21.62 7.05
C VAL A 251 -3.60 20.33 7.85
N LEU A 252 -2.37 19.92 8.15
CA LEU A 252 -2.08 18.71 8.93
C LEU A 252 -1.71 19.00 10.38
N SER A 253 -1.76 20.24 10.85
CA SER A 253 -1.51 20.52 12.26
C SER A 253 -2.77 20.39 13.12
N ILE A 254 -2.60 20.00 14.38
CA ILE A 254 -3.70 19.83 15.34
C ILE A 254 -4.44 21.14 15.63
N ASP A 255 -3.76 22.29 15.49
CA ASP A 255 -4.31 23.61 15.80
C ASP A 255 -4.60 24.48 14.56
N GLY A 256 -4.40 23.95 13.36
CA GLY A 256 -4.65 24.67 12.11
C GLY A 256 -3.64 25.76 11.80
N LYS A 257 -2.43 25.71 12.37
CA LYS A 257 -1.33 26.65 12.11
C LYS A 257 -0.09 25.96 11.57
N GLU A 258 0.75 26.70 10.86
CA GLU A 258 2.07 26.21 10.46
C GLU A 258 2.98 26.09 11.69
N HIS A 259 3.79 25.04 11.73
CA HIS A 259 4.80 24.84 12.78
C HIS A 259 6.15 24.54 12.14
N GLU A 260 7.17 25.29 12.53
CA GLU A 260 8.55 24.89 12.32
C GLU A 260 8.85 23.74 13.30
N VAL A 261 9.33 22.62 12.78
CA VAL A 261 9.62 21.42 13.57
C VAL A 261 11.11 21.15 13.59
N SER A 262 11.66 20.88 14.77
CA SER A 262 13.12 20.75 14.96
C SER A 262 13.57 19.29 15.12
N ASN A 263 12.62 18.37 15.22
CA ASN A 263 12.84 16.92 15.36
C ASN A 263 11.53 16.16 15.11
N MET A 264 11.63 14.83 14.99
CA MET A 264 10.48 13.95 14.80
C MET A 264 9.43 14.04 15.92
N ASP A 265 9.85 14.17 17.19
CA ASP A 265 8.89 14.24 18.31
C ASP A 265 8.03 15.52 18.24
N GLU A 266 8.61 16.65 17.84
CA GLU A 266 7.86 17.89 17.59
C GLU A 266 6.90 17.73 16.41
N TYR A 267 7.33 17.09 15.33
CA TYR A 267 6.45 16.76 14.21
C TYR A 267 5.25 15.90 14.66
N ILE A 268 5.50 14.81 15.38
CA ILE A 268 4.46 13.88 15.85
C ILE A 268 3.49 14.56 16.81
N LYS A 269 4.00 15.47 17.65
CA LYS A 269 3.22 16.28 18.58
C LYS A 269 2.24 17.20 17.83
N TRP A 270 2.67 17.84 16.75
CA TRP A 270 1.85 18.80 16.02
C TRP A 270 1.02 18.16 14.90
N CYS A 271 1.42 17.01 14.36
CA CYS A 271 0.67 16.38 13.29
C CYS A 271 -0.66 15.81 13.76
N ASN A 272 -1.73 16.28 13.12
CA ASN A 272 -3.06 15.72 13.07
C ASN A 272 -3.16 14.69 11.94
N CYS A 273 -2.22 13.76 11.92
CA CYS A 273 -2.21 12.61 11.04
C CYS A 273 -3.24 11.61 11.59
N PRO A 274 -4.44 11.43 10.98
CA PRO A 274 -5.31 10.34 11.40
C PRO A 274 -4.55 9.03 11.14
N PRO A 275 -4.60 8.02 12.03
CA PRO A 275 -4.03 6.68 11.77
C PRO A 275 -4.69 5.95 10.57
N SER A 276 -5.51 6.66 9.79
CA SER A 276 -6.67 6.14 9.09
C SER A 276 -7.10 7.04 7.91
N SER A 277 -6.24 7.88 7.33
CA SER A 277 -6.64 8.68 6.15
C SER A 277 -7.04 7.85 4.93
N PHE A 278 -6.89 6.52 4.98
CA PHE A 278 -7.52 5.57 4.06
C PHE A 278 -8.92 5.06 4.48
N LEU A 279 -9.26 5.07 5.78
CA LEU A 279 -10.56 4.61 6.28
C LEU A 279 -11.71 5.60 6.06
N SER A 280 -11.42 6.87 5.73
CA SER A 280 -12.48 7.87 5.46
C SER A 280 -13.17 7.68 4.10
N TYR A 281 -12.66 6.82 3.22
CA TYR A 281 -13.25 6.61 1.89
C TYR A 281 -14.13 5.36 1.75
N VAL A 282 -14.17 4.43 2.71
CA VAL A 282 -14.92 3.16 2.53
C VAL A 282 -15.56 2.65 3.81
N LEU A 283 -16.51 3.38 4.41
CA LEU A 283 -17.57 2.75 5.23
C LEU A 283 -18.85 3.59 5.17
N PRO A 284 -19.93 3.12 4.51
CA PRO A 284 -21.26 3.67 4.75
C PRO A 284 -21.65 3.42 6.21
N SER A 285 -22.25 4.45 6.82
CA SER A 285 -22.72 4.41 8.19
C SER A 285 -23.80 3.34 8.38
N LYS A 286 -23.61 2.51 9.41
CA LYS A 286 -24.58 1.65 10.10
C LYS A 286 -26.01 1.67 9.52
N SER A 287 -26.36 0.75 8.63
CA SER A 287 -27.76 0.37 8.44
C SER A 287 -28.15 -0.64 9.53
N LYS A 288 -29.03 -0.21 10.44
CA LYS A 288 -29.72 -1.07 11.39
C LYS A 288 -30.38 -2.24 10.65
N VAL A 289 -29.91 -3.46 10.88
CA VAL A 289 -30.69 -4.65 10.55
C VAL A 289 -31.85 -4.72 11.53
N GLN A 290 -33.03 -4.33 11.05
CA GLN A 290 -34.28 -4.58 11.74
C GLN A 290 -34.68 -6.02 11.42
N THR A 291 -34.49 -6.93 12.36
CA THR A 291 -34.99 -8.30 12.24
C THR A 291 -36.52 -8.28 12.30
N SER A 292 -37.19 -8.64 11.21
CA SER A 292 -38.58 -9.08 11.23
C SER A 292 -38.60 -10.59 11.04
N SER A 293 -38.96 -11.29 12.13
CA SER A 293 -39.28 -12.72 12.14
C SER A 293 -40.53 -12.98 11.30
N ILE A 294 -40.53 -14.07 10.54
CA ILE A 294 -41.74 -14.85 10.22
C ILE A 294 -41.45 -16.28 10.64
#